data_AF-A0A929VF99-F1
#
_entry.id   AF-A0A929VF99-F1
#
_cell.length_a   1.000
_cell.length_b   1.000
_cell.length_c   1.000
_cell.angle_alpha   90.00
_cell.angle_beta   90.00
_cell.angle_gamma   90.00
#
_symmetry.space_group_name_H-M   'P 1'
#
loop_
_entity.id
_entity.type
_entity.pdbx_description
1 polymer ?
#
loop_
_entity_poly.entity_id
_entity_poly.type
_entity_poly.pdbx_seq_one_letter_code
_entity_poly.pdbx_strand_id
1 'polypeptide(L)' 'MYYGNMKYNDIANGIGVRTSLFVSGCRHHCKGCFQPQTWDFDYGKPFTKEEEEKIAASLREDYV' A
#
# COMPACT_ATOMS: atom_id res chain seq x y z
N MET A 1 0.71 -7.38 10.18
CA MET A 1 1.30 -6.75 8.98
C MET A 1 1.29 -5.25 9.22
N TYR A 2 2.37 -4.54 8.88
CA TYR A 2 2.39 -3.08 8.88
C TYR A 2 2.38 -2.56 7.44
N TYR A 3 1.92 -1.33 7.25
CA TYR A 3 1.96 -0.65 5.96
C TYR A 3 2.31 0.82 6.11
N GLY A 4 3.05 1.34 5.13
CA GLY A 4 3.52 2.73 5.12
C GLY A 4 2.57 3.69 4.42
N ASN A 5 1.84 3.22 3.41
CA ASN A 5 0.93 4.07 2.65
C ASN A 5 -0.21 3.26 2.00
N MET A 6 -1.32 3.93 1.75
CA MET A 6 -2.46 3.37 1.02
C MET A 6 -3.05 4.48 0.15
N LYS A 7 -3.25 4.18 -1.14
CA LYS A 7 -3.83 5.11 -2.12
C LYS A 7 -5.04 4.45 -2.76
N TYR A 8 -6.21 5.10 -2.70
CA TYR A 8 -7.47 4.53 -3.22
C TYR A 8 -7.72 4.83 -4.70
N ASN A 9 -7.08 5.86 -5.26
CA ASN A 9 -7.23 6.26 -6.66
C ASN A 9 -5.87 6.39 -7.35
N ASP A 10 -5.09 5.32 -7.29
CA ASP A 10 -3.75 5.27 -7.86
C ASP A 10 -3.79 4.97 -9.35
N ILE A 11 -3.27 5.90 -10.14
CA ILE A 11 -3.13 5.78 -11.61
C ILE A 11 -1.69 5.51 -12.04
N ALA A 12 -0.75 5.45 -11.08
CA ALA A 12 0.67 5.27 -11.35
C ALA A 12 1.11 3.80 -11.23
N ASN A 13 0.35 2.96 -10.52
CA ASN A 13 0.71 1.58 -10.20
C ASN A 13 -0.18 0.54 -10.90
N GLY A 14 -0.45 0.76 -12.19
CA GLY A 14 -1.21 -0.15 -13.03
C GLY A 14 -2.05 0.58 -14.07
N ILE A 15 -2.68 -0.17 -14.98
CA ILE A 15 -3.65 0.39 -15.93
C ILE A 15 -4.98 0.62 -15.20
N GLY A 16 -5.58 1.79 -15.40
CA GLY A 16 -6.83 2.20 -14.75
C GLY A 16 -6.61 2.91 -13.42
N VAL A 17 -7.69 3.16 -12.68
CA VAL A 17 -7.64 3.64 -11.30
C VAL A 17 -7.56 2.42 -10.39
N ARG A 18 -6.66 2.41 -9.40
CA ARG A 18 -6.47 1.26 -8.50
C ARG A 18 -6.39 1.68 -7.04
N THR A 19 -6.75 0.76 -6.16
CA THR A 19 -6.34 0.83 -4.75
C THR A 19 -4.99 0.16 -4.56
N SER A 20 -3.95 0.93 -4.22
CA SER A 20 -2.60 0.45 -3.94
C SER A 20 -2.32 0.46 -2.44
N LEU A 21 -1.92 -0.69 -1.90
CA LEU A 21 -1.44 -0.85 -0.53
C LEU A 21 0.08 -1.06 -0.51
N PHE A 22 0.82 -0.17 0.15
CA PHE A 22 2.28 -0.24 0.27
C PHE A 22 2.66 -0.81 1.63
N VAL A 23 2.99 -2.10 1.65
CA VAL A 23 3.30 -2.87 2.86
C VAL A 23 4.73 -2.65 3.35
N SER A 24 4.94 -2.86 4.64
CA SER A 24 6.24 -2.70 5.29
C SER A 24 7.00 -4.02 5.37
N GLY A 25 8.32 -3.95 5.21
CA GLY A 25 9.25 -5.07 5.20
C GLY A 25 9.80 -5.37 3.79
N CYS A 26 11.11 -5.19 3.61
CA CYS A 26 11.80 -5.58 2.38
C CYS A 26 13.24 -5.97 2.68
N ARG A 27 13.63 -7.22 2.40
CA ARG A 27 14.98 -7.74 2.71
C ARG A 27 16.04 -7.39 1.67
N HIS A 28 15.65 -6.81 0.54
CA HIS A 28 16.55 -6.64 -0.60
C HIS A 28 17.46 -5.41 -0.46
N HIS A 29 16.97 -4.33 0.18
CA HIS A 29 17.71 -3.08 0.38
C HIS A 29 18.38 -2.55 -0.90
N CYS A 30 17.62 -2.43 -2.00
CA CYS A 30 18.15 -2.03 -3.29
C CYS A 30 18.88 -0.67 -3.20
N LYS A 31 20.01 -0.53 -3.91
CA LYS A 31 20.65 0.77 -4.10
C LYS A 31 19.70 1.73 -4.83
N GLY A 32 19.45 2.91 -4.27
CA GLY A 32 18.53 3.89 -4.84
C GLY A 32 17.05 3.54 -4.64
N CYS A 33 16.71 2.71 -3.65
CA CYS A 33 15.31 2.46 -3.29
C CYS A 33 14.58 3.79 -3.04
N PHE A 34 13.42 3.96 -3.67
CA PHE A 34 12.64 5.18 -3.55
C PHE A 34 11.97 5.32 -2.17
N GLN A 35 11.78 4.19 -1.47
CA GLN A 35 11.19 4.15 -0.13
C GLN A 35 12.02 3.26 0.82
N PRO A 36 13.24 3.67 1.19
CA PRO A 36 14.11 2.85 2.05
C PRO A 36 13.53 2.64 3.45
N GLN A 37 12.63 3.50 3.92
CA GLN A 37 11.96 3.35 5.20
C GLN A 37 11.05 2.10 5.27
N THR A 38 10.57 1.57 4.13
CA THR A 38 9.75 0.35 4.10
C THR A 38 10.59 -0.93 4.26
N TRP A 39 11.91 -0.82 4.39
CA TRP A 39 12.76 -1.96 4.72
C TRP A 39 12.48 -2.50 6.11
N ASP A 40 12.16 -1.61 7.05
CA ASP A 40 11.72 -1.98 8.39
C ASP A 40 10.33 -2.62 8.33
N PHE A 41 10.21 -3.81 8.94
CA PHE A 41 8.98 -4.58 8.99
C PHE A 41 7.92 -3.95 9.87
N ASP A 42 8.30 -3.07 10.80
CA ASP A 42 7.40 -2.39 11.73
C ASP A 42 7.12 -0.92 11.32
N TYR A 43 7.60 -0.49 10.15
CA TYR A 43 7.37 0.86 9.65
C TYR A 43 5.88 1.14 9.37
N GLY A 44 5.39 2.33 9.72
CA GLY A 44 4.03 2.76 9.41
C GLY A 44 3.03 2.34 10.49
N LYS A 45 1.86 1.81 10.09
CA LYS A 45 0.81 1.39 11.03
C LYS A 45 0.37 -0.06 10.83
N PRO A 46 -0.15 -0.73 11.89
CA PRO A 46 -0.72 -2.06 11.77
C PRO A 46 -1.87 -2.07 10.76
N PHE A 47 -1.88 -3.07 9.90
CA PHE A 47 -3.02 -3.39 9.06
C PHE A 47 -4.09 -4.08 9.90
N THR A 48 -5.28 -3.48 9.95
CA THR A 48 -6.41 -3.94 10.76
C THR A 48 -7.58 -4.35 9.87
N LYS A 49 -8.57 -5.00 10.47
CA LYS A 49 -9.81 -5.34 9.77
C LYS A 49 -10.56 -4.10 9.24
N GLU A 50 -10.46 -2.98 9.93
CA GLU A 50 -11.03 -1.70 9.47
C GLU A 50 -10.38 -1.25 8.16
N GLU A 51 -9.06 -1.40 8.02
CA GLU A 51 -8.34 -1.03 6.80
C GLU A 51 -8.67 -1.99 5.64
N GLU A 52 -8.88 -3.28 5.94
CA GLU A 52 -9.38 -4.25 4.96
C GLU A 52 -10.79 -3.87 4.45
N GLU A 53 -11.69 -3.47 5.35
CA GLU A 53 -13.04 -3.02 4.99
C GLU A 53 -13.01 -1.74 4.15
N LYS A 54 -12.13 -0.79 4.45
CA LYS A 54 -11.91 0.42 3.62
C LYS A 54 -11.44 0.08 2.22
N ILE A 55 -10.50 -0.87 2.08
CA ILE A 55 -10.05 -1.35 0.77
C ILE A 55 -11.24 -1.98 0.03
N ALA A 56 -11.96 -2.91 0.65
CA ALA A 56 -13.10 -3.58 0.02
C ALA A 56 -14.19 -2.58 -0.43
N ALA A 57 -14.43 -1.52 0.34
CA ALA A 57 -15.35 -0.45 -0.04
C ALA A 57 -14.84 0.34 -1.25
N SER A 58 -13.55 0.69 -1.28
CA SER A 58 -12.94 1.45 -2.39
C SER A 58 -13.02 0.72 -3.74
N LEU A 59 -13.07 -0.61 -3.72
CA LEU A 59 -13.14 -1.44 -4.93
C LEU A 59 -14.56 -1.53 -5.52
N ARG A 60 -15.57 -0.96 -4.88
CA ARG A 60 -16.96 -0.99 -5.37
C ARG A 60 -17.27 0.11 -6.37
N GLU A 61 -16.39 1.09 -6.49
CA GLU A 61 -16.55 2.20 -7.41
C GLU A 61 -16.37 1.70 -8.86
N ASP A 62 -17.30 2.04 -9.76
CA ASP A 62 -17.33 1.53 -11.15
C ASP A 62 -16.07 1.88 -11.97
N TYR A 63 -15.29 2.86 -11.50
CA TYR A 63 -14.08 3.35 -12.16
C TYR A 63 -12.78 2.72 -11.64
N VAL A 64 -12.85 1.85 -10.62
CA VAL A 64 -11.70 1.17 -9.97
C VAL A 64 -11.48 -0.24 -10.53
#